data_AF-A0A1I6L2V3-F1
#
_entry.id   AF-A0A1I6L2V3-F1
#
_cell.length_a   1.000
_cell.length_b   1.000
_cell.length_c   1.000
_cell.angle_alpha   90.00
_cell.angle_beta   90.00
_cell.angle_gamma   90.00
#
_symmetry.space_group_name_H-M   'P 1'
#
loop_
_entity.id
_entity.type
_entity.pdbx_description
1 polymer ?
#
loop_
_entity_poly.entity_id
_entity_poly.type
_entity_poly.pdbx_seq_one_letter_code
_entity_poly.pdbx_strand_id
1 'polypeptide(L)'
;MIATIGDDGADLLANADGETVRILMDGSGDVDQSFRRAVARSADGDSIDSYTQLDRAVEKVDDLDGTRQRRAKQLVAETDGAGVKLVDELDDDGLRRVLDLEIDSADRFRTAAARKVDAGHADADDVDKFAKHADNLEGVDGLNSGPFDDFVEAGDPGNVQGALREVRRADEIGSENIRRMSLELKDGKQVKGELDIQLKSGRIIESKSSFGYRRAEVDDQFEKKLTTMRDHPDATFDGNTLEIRASKIGDPDMVEAKITEWETKVAQSSDWNNADITIEVVDESTSTVITG
;
A
#
# COMPACT_ATOMS: atom_id res chain seq x y z
N MET A 1 -3.61 20.90 23.79
CA MET A 1 -2.92 19.64 24.14
C MET A 1 -1.99 19.38 22.96
N ILE A 2 -0.70 19.72 23.10
CA ILE A 2 0.30 19.63 22.03
C ILE A 2 0.83 18.21 22.04
N ALA A 3 0.68 17.48 20.93
CA ALA A 3 1.34 16.21 20.71
C ALA A 3 2.76 16.48 20.21
N THR A 4 3.71 15.84 20.89
CA THR A 4 5.15 15.84 20.70
C THR A 4 5.54 15.37 19.29
N ILE A 5 6.11 16.28 18.51
CA ILE A 5 6.95 15.97 17.34
C ILE A 5 8.24 15.34 17.89
N GLY A 6 8.57 14.15 17.43
CA GLY A 6 9.80 13.44 17.81
C GLY A 6 11.05 14.24 17.47
N ASP A 7 12.11 14.00 18.22
CA ASP A 7 13.36 14.77 18.30
C ASP A 7 13.96 15.18 16.92
N ASP A 8 13.77 14.37 15.88
CA ASP A 8 14.30 14.64 14.52
C ASP A 8 13.54 15.74 13.76
N GLY A 9 12.28 16.03 14.12
CA GLY A 9 11.49 17.13 13.55
C GLY A 9 11.77 18.49 14.22
N ALA A 10 12.34 18.48 15.43
CA ALA A 10 12.70 19.69 16.15
C ALA A 10 13.99 20.33 15.60
N ASP A 11 14.97 19.52 15.18
CA ASP A 11 16.23 20.00 14.59
C ASP A 11 16.06 20.62 13.19
N LEU A 12 15.06 20.16 12.42
CA LEU A 12 14.66 20.74 11.14
C LEU A 12 13.99 22.11 11.29
N LEU A 13 13.25 22.33 12.38
CA LEU A 13 12.62 23.61 12.71
C LEU A 13 13.56 24.59 13.41
N ALA A 14 14.61 24.10 14.08
CA ALA A 14 15.56 24.93 14.82
C ALA A 14 16.60 25.64 13.92
N ASN A 15 16.87 25.11 12.72
CA ASN A 15 17.87 25.65 11.79
C ASN A 15 17.28 26.27 10.50
N ALA A 16 15.96 26.24 10.33
CA ALA A 16 15.29 26.89 9.21
C ALA A 16 15.00 28.36 9.56
N ASP A 17 15.40 29.30 8.69
CA ASP A 17 15.05 30.71 8.84
C ASP A 17 13.51 30.84 8.96
N GLY A 18 13.03 31.69 9.86
CA GLY A 18 11.61 31.79 10.24
C GLY A 18 10.64 32.08 9.08
N GLU A 19 11.17 32.49 7.93
CA GLU A 19 10.44 32.63 6.67
C GLU A 19 10.19 31.27 5.98
N THR A 20 11.11 30.32 6.07
CA THR A 20 11.03 28.96 5.52
C THR A 20 9.94 28.14 6.20
N VAL A 21 9.84 28.23 7.53
CA VAL A 21 8.78 27.57 8.31
C VAL A 21 7.41 28.17 7.99
N ARG A 22 7.36 29.48 7.71
CA ARG A 22 6.12 30.18 7.37
C ARG A 22 5.61 29.81 5.97
N ILE A 23 6.50 29.79 4.97
CA ILE A 23 6.22 29.42 3.57
C ILE A 23 5.71 27.97 3.44
N LEU A 24 6.30 27.04 4.20
CA LEU A 24 5.87 25.64 4.22
C LEU A 24 4.53 25.44 4.96
N MET A 25 4.22 26.30 5.94
CA MET A 25 3.01 26.17 6.76
C MET A 25 1.79 26.93 6.22
N ASP A 26 1.96 28.00 5.41
CA ASP A 26 0.84 28.82 4.91
C ASP A 26 0.65 28.78 3.38
N GLY A 27 1.55 28.12 2.64
CA GLY A 27 1.47 28.01 1.18
C GLY A 27 1.65 29.34 0.43
N SER A 28 2.25 30.35 1.08
CA SER A 28 2.43 31.70 0.50
C SER A 28 3.73 31.88 -0.30
N GLY A 29 4.62 30.88 -0.31
CA GLY A 29 5.79 30.89 -1.20
C GLY A 29 5.42 30.52 -2.62
N ASP A 30 6.05 31.17 -3.59
CA ASP A 30 5.90 30.83 -5.00
C ASP A 30 6.37 29.38 -5.23
N VAL A 31 5.45 28.49 -5.61
CA VAL A 31 5.72 27.07 -5.90
C VAL A 31 6.87 26.94 -6.91
N ASP A 32 6.98 27.88 -7.83
CA ASP A 32 8.07 27.90 -8.81
C ASP A 32 9.44 28.16 -8.16
N GLN A 33 9.50 28.97 -7.09
CA GLN A 33 10.75 29.20 -6.35
C GLN A 33 11.16 27.96 -5.56
N SER A 34 10.22 27.32 -4.87
CA SER A 34 10.49 26.10 -4.11
C SER A 34 10.90 24.95 -5.04
N PHE A 35 10.22 24.81 -6.17
CA PHE A 35 10.58 23.86 -7.23
C PHE A 35 12.02 24.08 -7.71
N ARG A 36 12.40 25.31 -8.09
CA ARG A 36 13.77 25.62 -8.54
C ARG A 36 14.83 25.31 -7.48
N ARG A 37 14.54 25.56 -6.20
CA ARG A 37 15.45 25.22 -5.10
C ARG A 37 15.60 23.71 -4.95
N ALA A 38 14.50 22.96 -5.05
CA ALA A 38 14.53 21.51 -4.98
C ALA A 38 15.28 20.89 -6.16
N VAL A 39 15.06 21.38 -7.39
CA VAL A 39 15.83 20.98 -8.59
C VAL A 39 17.33 21.24 -8.40
N ALA A 40 17.71 22.39 -7.84
CA ALA A 40 19.11 22.68 -7.54
C ALA A 40 19.68 21.73 -6.46
N ARG A 41 18.89 21.37 -5.45
CA ARG A 41 19.29 20.39 -4.43
C ARG A 41 19.44 18.98 -5.00
N SER A 42 18.57 18.55 -5.91
CA SER A 42 18.74 17.30 -6.65
C SER A 42 20.05 17.30 -7.43
N ALA A 43 20.36 18.42 -8.09
CA ALA A 43 21.57 18.58 -8.88
C ALA A 43 22.87 18.46 -8.06
N ASP A 44 22.81 18.81 -6.77
CA ASP A 44 23.93 18.76 -5.83
C ASP A 44 23.94 17.47 -4.98
N GLY A 45 22.89 16.65 -5.07
CA GLY A 45 22.67 15.45 -4.25
C GLY A 45 22.82 14.13 -5.00
N ASP A 46 22.61 13.03 -4.29
CA ASP A 46 22.71 11.66 -4.82
C ASP A 46 21.35 11.12 -5.35
N SER A 47 20.32 11.95 -5.42
CA SER A 47 18.95 11.57 -5.82
C SER A 47 18.77 11.42 -7.33
N ILE A 48 19.75 11.85 -8.13
CA ILE A 48 19.76 11.72 -9.59
C ILE A 48 21.04 11.02 -10.06
N ASP A 49 20.91 10.19 -11.09
CA ASP A 49 22.03 9.49 -11.71
C ASP A 49 22.84 10.41 -12.65
N SER A 50 22.22 11.48 -13.17
CA SER A 50 22.89 12.43 -14.08
C SER A 50 22.13 13.75 -14.26
N TYR A 51 22.83 14.81 -14.67
CA TYR A 51 22.19 16.07 -15.11
C TYR A 51 21.21 15.87 -16.27
N THR A 52 21.45 14.90 -17.16
CA THR A 52 20.50 14.56 -18.23
C THR A 52 19.15 14.08 -17.67
N GLN A 53 19.16 13.40 -16.52
CA GLN A 53 17.94 12.99 -15.83
C GLN A 53 17.16 14.19 -15.31
N LEU A 54 17.87 15.14 -14.70
CA LEU A 54 17.29 16.38 -14.20
C LEU A 54 16.65 17.19 -15.34
N ASP A 55 17.35 17.33 -16.46
CA ASP A 55 16.87 18.07 -17.63
C ASP A 55 15.57 17.45 -18.18
N ARG A 56 15.53 16.11 -18.34
CA ARG A 56 14.32 15.39 -18.79
C ARG A 56 13.16 15.53 -17.81
N ALA A 57 13.42 15.45 -16.51
CA ALA A 57 12.38 15.62 -15.50
C ALA A 57 11.79 17.03 -15.54
N VAL A 58 12.63 18.06 -15.64
CA VAL A 58 12.18 19.46 -15.74
C VAL A 58 11.40 19.68 -17.03
N GLU A 59 11.87 19.16 -18.17
CA GLU A 59 11.15 19.21 -19.45
C GLU A 59 9.76 18.55 -19.33
N LYS A 60 9.67 17.36 -18.72
CA LYS A 60 8.39 16.70 -18.45
C LYS A 60 7.45 17.54 -17.58
N VAL A 61 7.97 18.22 -16.56
CA VAL A 61 7.15 19.12 -15.73
C VAL A 61 6.64 20.31 -16.54
N ASP A 62 7.50 20.90 -17.37
CA ASP A 62 7.15 22.06 -18.18
C ASP A 62 6.14 21.72 -19.29
N ASP A 63 6.17 20.50 -19.82
CA ASP A 63 5.22 19.96 -20.80
C ASP A 63 3.84 19.60 -20.20
N LEU A 64 3.69 19.60 -18.87
CA LEU A 64 2.40 19.45 -18.22
C LEU A 64 1.62 20.76 -18.21
N ASP A 65 0.29 20.65 -18.25
CA ASP A 65 -0.61 21.80 -18.18
C ASP A 65 -1.33 21.93 -16.84
N GLY A 66 -1.55 23.18 -16.43
CA GLY A 66 -2.47 23.56 -15.34
C GLY A 66 -2.19 22.86 -14.01
N THR A 67 -3.20 22.14 -13.50
CA THR A 67 -3.13 21.48 -12.19
C THR A 67 -2.04 20.42 -12.12
N ARG A 68 -1.78 19.69 -13.22
CA ARG A 68 -0.77 18.62 -13.24
C ARG A 68 0.63 19.19 -13.07
N GLN A 69 0.94 20.27 -13.81
CA GLN A 69 2.21 20.96 -13.67
C GLN A 69 2.41 21.47 -12.25
N ARG A 70 1.37 22.08 -11.66
CA ARG A 70 1.42 22.54 -10.28
C ARG A 70 1.69 21.39 -9.30
N ARG A 71 0.98 20.26 -9.42
CA ARG A 71 1.17 19.07 -8.58
C ARG A 71 2.57 18.48 -8.74
N ALA A 72 3.11 18.44 -9.96
CA ALA A 72 4.47 17.95 -10.22
C ALA A 72 5.54 18.85 -9.58
N LYS A 73 5.39 20.19 -9.70
CA LYS A 73 6.26 21.16 -9.03
C LYS A 73 6.20 21.04 -7.51
N GLN A 74 4.99 20.87 -6.96
CA GLN A 74 4.78 20.65 -5.52
C GLN A 74 5.44 19.35 -5.06
N LEU A 75 5.27 18.25 -5.80
CA LEU A 75 5.88 16.96 -5.51
C LEU A 75 7.41 17.09 -5.38
N VAL A 76 8.06 17.69 -6.37
CA VAL A 76 9.52 17.91 -6.37
C VAL A 76 9.93 18.79 -5.19
N ALA A 77 9.15 19.84 -4.87
CA ALA A 77 9.44 20.72 -3.75
C ALA A 77 9.29 20.05 -2.37
N GLU A 78 8.21 19.30 -2.13
CA GLU A 78 7.90 18.65 -0.85
C GLU A 78 8.81 17.46 -0.52
N THR A 79 9.43 16.89 -1.56
CA THR A 79 10.35 15.76 -1.46
C THR A 79 11.81 16.20 -1.46
N ASP A 80 12.07 17.51 -1.35
CA ASP A 80 13.39 18.12 -1.42
C ASP A 80 14.23 17.66 -2.62
N GLY A 81 13.56 17.44 -3.76
CA GLY A 81 14.20 17.02 -5.00
C GLY A 81 14.11 15.53 -5.31
N ALA A 82 13.77 14.65 -4.36
CA ALA A 82 13.63 13.21 -4.63
C ALA A 82 12.53 12.92 -5.68
N GLY A 83 11.51 13.79 -5.78
CA GLY A 83 10.47 13.71 -6.81
C GLY A 83 10.98 13.85 -8.25
N VAL A 84 12.18 14.38 -8.47
CA VAL A 84 12.78 14.49 -9.81
C VAL A 84 12.95 13.10 -10.43
N LYS A 85 13.46 12.14 -9.65
CA LYS A 85 13.70 10.77 -10.12
C LYS A 85 12.41 10.10 -10.55
N LEU A 86 11.36 10.18 -9.73
CA LEU A 86 10.04 9.63 -10.05
C LEU A 86 9.45 10.27 -11.33
N VAL A 87 9.56 11.58 -11.48
CA VAL A 87 9.07 12.31 -12.67
C VAL A 87 9.82 11.87 -13.94
N ASP A 88 11.15 11.69 -13.86
CA ASP A 88 11.92 11.20 -15.00
C ASP A 88 11.58 9.76 -15.38
N GLU A 89 11.45 8.87 -14.39
CA GLU A 89 11.32 7.43 -14.63
C GLU A 89 9.91 7.01 -15.06
N LEU A 90 8.87 7.72 -14.62
CA LEU A 90 7.51 7.50 -15.12
C LEU A 90 7.39 7.93 -16.58
N ASP A 91 6.72 7.13 -17.41
CA ASP A 91 6.30 7.60 -18.73
C ASP A 91 5.21 8.69 -18.61
N ASP A 92 4.90 9.37 -19.73
CA ASP A 92 3.98 10.52 -19.70
C ASP A 92 2.58 10.14 -19.19
N ASP A 93 2.11 8.94 -19.52
CA ASP A 93 0.79 8.45 -19.11
C ASP A 93 0.77 8.05 -17.63
N GLY A 94 1.83 7.41 -17.13
CA GLY A 94 2.00 7.04 -15.73
C GLY A 94 2.19 8.26 -14.84
N LEU A 95 2.97 9.25 -15.28
CA LEU A 95 3.10 10.53 -14.59
C LEU A 95 1.75 11.24 -14.49
N ARG A 96 1.01 11.30 -15.60
CA ARG A 96 -0.35 11.86 -15.62
C ARG A 96 -1.28 11.13 -14.65
N ARG A 97 -1.22 9.80 -14.59
CA ARG A 97 -2.03 8.98 -13.69
C ARG A 97 -1.71 9.25 -12.22
N VAL A 98 -0.43 9.24 -11.84
CA VAL A 98 0.00 9.52 -10.47
C VAL A 98 -0.42 10.94 -10.04
N LEU A 99 -0.26 11.92 -10.93
CA LEU A 99 -0.65 13.31 -10.66
C LEU A 99 -2.15 13.51 -10.62
N ASP A 100 -2.93 12.71 -11.34
CA ASP A 100 -4.38 12.81 -11.36
C ASP A 100 -5.05 12.04 -10.23
N LEU A 101 -4.43 10.99 -9.68
CA LEU A 101 -5.01 10.10 -8.68
C LEU A 101 -5.89 10.84 -7.64
N GLU A 102 -7.18 10.48 -7.59
CA GLU A 102 -8.20 11.16 -6.79
C GLU A 102 -8.63 10.35 -5.56
N ILE A 103 -7.64 9.89 -4.76
CA ILE A 103 -7.90 9.29 -3.44
C ILE A 103 -7.69 10.32 -2.31
N ASP A 104 -8.32 10.14 -1.16
CA ASP A 104 -8.20 11.05 0.00
C ASP A 104 -6.74 11.30 0.41
N SER A 105 -5.87 10.29 0.26
CA SER A 105 -4.45 10.36 0.62
C SER A 105 -3.51 10.62 -0.57
N ALA A 106 -4.00 11.14 -1.71
CA ALA A 106 -3.21 11.22 -2.94
C ALA A 106 -1.93 12.07 -2.84
N ASP A 107 -1.93 13.15 -2.05
CA ASP A 107 -0.70 13.95 -1.86
C ASP A 107 0.33 13.20 -1.01
N ARG A 108 -0.12 12.51 0.05
CA ARG A 108 0.72 11.63 0.87
C ARG A 108 1.29 10.49 0.00
N PHE A 109 0.52 10.00 -0.97
CA PHE A 109 0.93 8.95 -1.89
C PHE A 109 2.10 9.40 -2.75
N ARG A 110 1.93 10.52 -3.46
CA ARG A 110 2.92 11.05 -4.39
C ARG A 110 4.25 11.29 -3.69
N THR A 111 4.19 11.93 -2.52
CA THR A 111 5.39 12.19 -1.70
C THR A 111 6.03 10.90 -1.20
N ALA A 112 5.25 9.90 -0.78
CA ALA A 112 5.80 8.61 -0.38
C ALA A 112 6.41 7.86 -1.56
N ALA A 113 5.71 7.79 -2.70
CA ALA A 113 6.17 7.15 -3.93
C ALA A 113 7.52 7.72 -4.40
N ALA A 114 7.66 9.04 -4.42
CA ALA A 114 8.92 9.69 -4.75
C ALA A 114 10.04 9.26 -3.80
N ARG A 115 9.77 9.22 -2.50
CA ARG A 115 10.75 8.77 -1.49
C ARG A 115 11.08 7.27 -1.61
N LYS A 116 10.11 6.42 -1.98
CA LYS A 116 10.36 4.98 -2.16
C LYS A 116 11.21 4.72 -3.41
N VAL A 117 10.98 5.45 -4.49
CA VAL A 117 11.80 5.36 -5.72
C VAL A 117 13.21 5.88 -5.50
N ASP A 118 13.34 7.00 -4.79
CA ASP A 118 14.65 7.55 -4.41
C ASP A 118 15.45 6.58 -3.53
N ALA A 119 14.79 6.00 -2.51
CA ALA A 119 15.42 5.01 -1.61
C ALA A 119 15.66 3.64 -2.24
N GLY A 120 15.18 3.38 -3.47
CA GLY A 120 15.27 2.07 -4.11
C GLY A 120 14.38 1.00 -3.46
N HIS A 121 13.32 1.41 -2.77
CA HIS A 121 12.31 0.53 -2.20
C HIS A 121 11.16 0.26 -3.19
N ALA A 122 10.99 1.09 -4.21
CA ALA A 122 10.02 0.88 -5.28
C ALA A 122 10.65 1.27 -6.61
N ASP A 123 10.21 0.64 -7.70
CA ASP A 123 10.48 1.14 -9.05
C ASP A 123 9.32 2.05 -9.51
N ALA A 124 9.56 2.97 -10.45
CA ALA A 124 8.50 3.84 -10.98
C ALA A 124 7.32 3.05 -11.59
N ASP A 125 7.58 1.86 -12.15
CA ASP A 125 6.56 0.94 -12.66
C ASP A 125 5.64 0.40 -11.55
N ASP A 126 6.16 0.17 -10.33
CA ASP A 126 5.34 -0.21 -9.18
C ASP A 126 4.41 0.94 -8.77
N VAL A 127 4.91 2.17 -8.83
CA VAL A 127 4.14 3.39 -8.52
C VAL A 127 3.01 3.58 -9.53
N ASP A 128 3.28 3.47 -10.84
CA ASP A 128 2.25 3.59 -11.88
C ASP A 128 1.18 2.50 -11.71
N LYS A 129 1.60 1.24 -11.52
CA LYS A 129 0.66 0.13 -11.29
C LYS A 129 -0.17 0.34 -10.04
N PHE A 130 0.43 0.80 -8.94
CA PHE A 130 -0.31 1.09 -7.72
C PHE A 130 -1.35 2.18 -7.97
N ALA A 131 -0.95 3.30 -8.57
CA ALA A 131 -1.86 4.40 -8.91
C ALA A 131 -3.00 3.93 -9.81
N LYS A 132 -2.70 3.09 -10.81
CA LYS A 132 -3.69 2.52 -11.72
C LYS A 132 -4.74 1.67 -11.02
N HIS A 133 -4.32 0.78 -10.14
CA HIS A 133 -5.26 -0.07 -9.42
C HIS A 133 -6.04 0.72 -8.37
N ALA A 134 -5.39 1.67 -7.68
CA ALA A 134 -6.04 2.51 -6.67
C ALA A 134 -7.11 3.44 -7.27
N ASP A 135 -6.90 3.95 -8.48
CA ASP A 135 -7.86 4.81 -9.20
C ASP A 135 -9.22 4.11 -9.42
N ASN A 136 -9.20 2.81 -9.72
CA ASN A 136 -10.41 2.00 -9.91
C ASN A 136 -11.15 1.66 -8.60
N LEU A 137 -10.54 1.97 -7.46
CA LEU A 137 -11.03 1.65 -6.12
C LEU A 137 -11.50 2.89 -5.35
N GLU A 138 -11.71 4.01 -6.04
CA GLU A 138 -12.26 5.23 -5.44
C GLU A 138 -13.54 4.91 -4.64
N GLY A 139 -13.58 5.37 -3.39
CA GLY A 139 -14.73 5.17 -2.49
C GLY A 139 -14.77 3.82 -1.77
N VAL A 140 -13.82 2.91 -2.00
CA VAL A 140 -13.69 1.68 -1.20
C VAL A 140 -13.16 2.04 0.20
N ASP A 141 -13.99 1.79 1.22
CA ASP A 141 -13.57 1.95 2.62
C ASP A 141 -12.39 1.04 2.93
N GLY A 142 -11.39 1.61 3.60
CA GLY A 142 -10.16 0.92 3.95
C GLY A 142 -9.11 0.86 2.84
N LEU A 143 -9.31 1.47 1.66
CA LEU A 143 -8.23 1.62 0.68
C LEU A 143 -7.13 2.55 1.19
N ASN A 144 -7.52 3.66 1.83
CA ASN A 144 -6.61 4.68 2.37
C ASN A 144 -5.95 4.27 3.70
N SER A 145 -6.30 3.09 4.23
CA SER A 145 -5.65 2.41 5.36
C SER A 145 -5.16 1.04 4.90
N GLY A 146 -4.31 0.34 5.64
CA GLY A 146 -3.75 -0.95 5.18
C GLY A 146 -2.89 -0.77 3.94
N PRO A 147 -3.29 -1.21 2.72
CA PRO A 147 -2.42 -1.16 1.54
C PRO A 147 -1.79 0.20 1.26
N PHE A 148 -2.53 1.30 1.48
CA PHE A 148 -1.95 2.63 1.34
C PHE A 148 -0.90 2.94 2.40
N ASP A 149 -1.23 2.69 3.68
CA ASP A 149 -0.31 2.94 4.79
C ASP A 149 0.92 2.03 4.68
N ASP A 150 0.74 0.77 4.29
CA ASP A 150 1.81 -0.19 4.03
C ASP A 150 2.74 0.29 2.92
N PHE A 151 2.19 0.82 1.83
CA PHE A 151 3.01 1.43 0.78
C PHE A 151 3.81 2.61 1.32
N VAL A 152 3.17 3.51 2.07
CA VAL A 152 3.82 4.71 2.64
C VAL A 152 4.90 4.34 3.66
N GLU A 153 4.65 3.34 4.49
CA GLU A 153 5.51 2.93 5.59
C GLU A 153 6.56 1.88 5.17
N ALA A 154 6.46 1.34 3.95
CA ALA A 154 7.34 0.29 3.43
C ALA A 154 8.84 0.60 3.60
N GLY A 155 9.51 -0.17 4.45
CA GLY A 155 10.96 -0.07 4.66
C GLY A 155 11.79 -0.85 3.65
N ASP A 156 11.16 -1.62 2.75
CA ASP A 156 11.82 -2.48 1.78
C ASP A 156 10.90 -2.78 0.58
N PRO A 157 11.45 -3.28 -0.55
CA PRO A 157 10.65 -3.62 -1.74
C PRO A 157 9.59 -4.69 -1.53
N GLY A 158 9.80 -5.63 -0.60
CA GLY A 158 8.83 -6.67 -0.30
C GLY A 158 7.51 -6.10 0.21
N ASN A 159 7.56 -5.06 1.05
CA ASN A 159 6.37 -4.41 1.60
C ASN A 159 5.62 -3.60 0.53
N VAL A 160 6.35 -2.88 -0.35
CA VAL A 160 5.76 -2.19 -1.51
C VAL A 160 5.01 -3.18 -2.40
N GLN A 161 5.64 -4.32 -2.70
CA GLN A 161 5.05 -5.37 -3.53
C GLN A 161 3.87 -6.08 -2.85
N GLY A 162 3.85 -6.15 -1.51
CA GLY A 162 2.70 -6.61 -0.74
C GLY A 162 1.50 -5.68 -0.92
N ALA A 163 1.70 -4.40 -0.66
CA ALA A 163 0.68 -3.36 -0.80
C ALA A 163 0.12 -3.29 -2.23
N LEU A 164 1.00 -3.29 -3.25
CA LEU A 164 0.59 -3.29 -4.66
C LEU A 164 -0.27 -4.51 -5.01
N ARG A 165 0.06 -5.68 -4.46
CA ARG A 165 -0.69 -6.91 -4.72
C ARG A 165 -2.09 -6.87 -4.14
N GLU A 166 -2.26 -6.28 -2.96
CA GLU A 166 -3.58 -6.12 -2.33
C GLU A 166 -4.46 -5.17 -3.14
N VAL A 167 -3.92 -4.02 -3.56
CA VAL A 167 -4.66 -3.06 -4.42
C VAL A 167 -4.98 -3.68 -5.79
N ARG A 168 -4.02 -4.37 -6.41
CA ARG A 168 -4.26 -5.11 -7.67
C ARG A 168 -5.38 -6.13 -7.51
N ARG A 169 -5.36 -6.92 -6.44
CA ARG A 169 -6.38 -7.93 -6.14
C ARG A 169 -7.75 -7.29 -5.97
N ALA A 170 -7.83 -6.19 -5.22
CA ALA A 170 -9.07 -5.45 -5.06
C ALA A 170 -9.60 -4.93 -6.41
N ASP A 171 -8.74 -4.38 -7.26
CA ASP A 171 -9.12 -3.94 -8.61
C ASP A 171 -9.63 -5.11 -9.47
N GLU A 172 -8.94 -6.26 -9.46
CA GLU A 172 -9.38 -7.49 -10.15
C GLU A 172 -10.76 -8.00 -9.68
N ILE A 173 -11.09 -7.80 -8.41
CA ILE A 173 -12.39 -8.16 -7.82
C ILE A 173 -13.48 -7.18 -8.24
N GLY A 174 -13.14 -5.91 -8.47
CA GLY A 174 -14.07 -4.81 -8.73
C GLY A 174 -14.60 -4.19 -7.43
N SER A 175 -14.51 -2.86 -7.33
CA SER A 175 -14.95 -2.08 -6.16
C SER A 175 -16.42 -2.30 -5.82
N GLU A 176 -17.26 -2.63 -6.80
CA GLU A 176 -18.67 -2.95 -6.59
C GLU A 176 -18.91 -4.24 -5.79
N ASN A 177 -17.92 -5.13 -5.71
CA ASN A 177 -17.99 -6.40 -4.97
C ASN A 177 -17.32 -6.31 -3.59
N ILE A 178 -16.54 -5.26 -3.35
CA ILE A 178 -15.82 -5.06 -2.09
C ILE A 178 -16.72 -4.35 -1.09
N ARG A 179 -16.72 -4.87 0.14
CA ARG A 179 -17.33 -4.20 1.29
C ARG A 179 -16.34 -3.26 1.96
N ARG A 180 -15.13 -3.76 2.22
CA ARG A 180 -14.04 -3.01 2.86
C ARG A 180 -12.70 -3.68 2.60
N MET A 181 -11.63 -2.91 2.68
CA MET A 181 -10.25 -3.40 2.77
C MET A 181 -9.68 -3.15 4.18
N SER A 182 -8.61 -3.84 4.54
CA SER A 182 -7.85 -3.67 5.80
C SER A 182 -8.73 -3.70 7.06
N LEU A 183 -9.21 -4.90 7.41
CA LEU A 183 -10.00 -5.14 8.62
C LEU A 183 -9.07 -5.43 9.80
N GLU A 184 -8.63 -4.37 10.48
CA GLU A 184 -7.74 -4.49 11.63
C GLU A 184 -8.49 -4.81 12.93
N LEU A 185 -8.20 -5.97 13.51
CA LEU A 185 -8.58 -6.31 14.87
C LEU A 185 -7.61 -5.65 15.86
N LYS A 186 -8.10 -4.65 16.60
CA LYS A 186 -7.29 -3.90 17.59
C LYS A 186 -7.65 -4.23 19.04
N ASP A 187 -6.63 -4.21 19.89
CA ASP A 187 -6.76 -4.13 21.35
C ASP A 187 -6.09 -2.84 21.84
N GLY A 188 -6.92 -1.83 22.11
CA GLY A 188 -6.45 -0.47 22.31
C GLY A 188 -5.72 0.06 21.06
N LYS A 189 -4.41 0.27 21.18
CA LYS A 189 -3.55 0.75 20.08
C LYS A 189 -2.83 -0.39 19.33
N GLN A 190 -2.90 -1.62 19.83
CA GLN A 190 -2.16 -2.73 19.26
C GLN A 190 -3.03 -3.46 18.22
N VAL A 191 -2.49 -3.66 17.02
CA VAL A 191 -3.09 -4.54 16.00
C VAL A 191 -2.81 -5.99 16.41
N LYS A 192 -3.86 -6.75 16.69
CA LYS A 192 -3.80 -8.20 17.00
C LYS A 192 -3.87 -9.06 15.75
N GLY A 193 -4.57 -8.57 14.74
CA GLY A 193 -4.77 -9.25 13.47
C GLY A 193 -5.34 -8.29 12.44
N GLU A 194 -5.24 -8.68 11.18
CA GLU A 194 -5.74 -7.91 10.05
C GLU A 194 -6.30 -8.90 9.02
N LEU A 195 -7.31 -8.48 8.26
CA LEU A 195 -7.76 -9.18 7.07
C LEU A 195 -7.74 -8.23 5.87
N ASP A 196 -7.25 -8.69 4.72
CA ASP A 196 -6.90 -7.76 3.64
C ASP A 196 -8.14 -7.21 2.92
N ILE A 197 -9.05 -8.09 2.46
CA ILE A 197 -10.25 -7.69 1.71
C ILE A 197 -11.47 -8.45 2.20
N GLN A 198 -12.55 -7.73 2.54
CA GLN A 198 -13.86 -8.31 2.77
C GLN A 198 -14.78 -8.00 1.58
N LEU A 199 -15.36 -9.05 1.00
CA LEU A 199 -16.39 -8.92 -0.03
C LEU A 199 -17.76 -8.58 0.57
N LYS A 200 -18.66 -8.05 -0.25
CA LYS A 200 -20.07 -7.84 0.13
C LYS A 200 -20.79 -9.14 0.50
N SER A 201 -20.34 -10.28 0.00
CA SER A 201 -20.83 -11.60 0.40
C SER A 201 -20.42 -12.02 1.81
N GLY A 202 -19.45 -11.32 2.42
CA GLY A 202 -18.83 -11.68 3.70
C GLY A 202 -17.49 -12.40 3.55
N ARG A 203 -17.23 -13.05 2.41
CA ARG A 203 -15.98 -13.78 2.11
C ARG A 203 -14.76 -12.88 2.33
N ILE A 204 -13.75 -13.43 2.99
CA ILE A 204 -12.48 -12.78 3.26
C ILE A 204 -11.46 -13.27 2.25
N ILE A 205 -10.71 -12.34 1.66
CA ILE A 205 -9.63 -12.63 0.71
C ILE A 205 -8.32 -12.09 1.28
N GLU A 206 -7.33 -12.97 1.34
CA GLU A 206 -5.97 -12.75 1.81
C GLU A 206 -4.99 -12.85 0.65
N SER A 207 -4.11 -11.86 0.49
CA SER A 207 -3.16 -11.79 -0.61
C SER A 207 -1.75 -12.11 -0.13
N LYS A 208 -1.09 -13.11 -0.75
CA LYS A 208 0.26 -13.54 -0.38
C LYS A 208 1.20 -13.60 -1.58
N SER A 209 2.48 -13.31 -1.35
CA SER A 209 3.56 -13.56 -2.31
C SER A 209 3.79 -15.05 -2.52
N SER A 210 3.73 -15.80 -1.44
CA SER A 210 3.96 -17.22 -1.38
C SER A 210 3.24 -17.81 -0.19
N PHE A 211 2.88 -19.10 -0.26
CA PHE A 211 2.23 -19.81 0.82
C PHE A 211 2.57 -21.31 0.75
N GLY A 212 2.39 -22.04 1.86
CA GLY A 212 2.50 -23.50 1.83
C GLY A 212 3.93 -24.06 1.77
N TYR A 213 4.96 -23.30 2.18
CA TYR A 213 6.34 -23.81 2.19
C TYR A 213 6.73 -24.52 3.50
N ARG A 214 6.06 -24.17 4.60
CA ARG A 214 6.29 -24.77 5.91
C ARG A 214 4.97 -24.98 6.62
N ARG A 215 4.83 -26.17 7.22
CA ARG A 215 3.62 -26.57 7.93
C ARG A 215 3.26 -25.61 9.07
N ALA A 216 4.25 -25.22 9.87
CA ALA A 216 4.05 -24.28 10.98
C ALA A 216 3.60 -22.90 10.50
N GLU A 217 4.13 -22.41 9.37
CA GLU A 217 3.72 -21.11 8.83
C GLU A 217 2.27 -21.16 8.31
N VAL A 218 1.85 -22.25 7.69
CA VAL A 218 0.45 -22.46 7.28
C VAL A 218 -0.47 -22.47 8.49
N ASP A 219 -0.11 -23.22 9.55
CA ASP A 219 -0.88 -23.26 10.80
C ASP A 219 -1.00 -21.88 11.44
N ASP A 220 0.12 -21.15 11.57
CA ASP A 220 0.14 -19.81 12.15
C ASP A 220 -0.73 -18.82 11.36
N GLN A 221 -0.70 -18.91 10.01
CA GLN A 221 -1.54 -18.06 9.17
C GLN A 221 -3.02 -18.39 9.31
N PHE A 222 -3.40 -19.66 9.27
CA PHE A 222 -4.80 -20.06 9.47
C PHE A 222 -5.28 -19.68 10.87
N GLU A 223 -4.51 -19.96 11.92
CA GLU A 223 -4.87 -19.58 13.28
C GLU A 223 -5.08 -18.07 13.41
N LYS A 224 -4.13 -17.27 12.93
CA LYS A 224 -4.19 -15.82 13.01
C LYS A 224 -5.40 -15.27 12.26
N LYS A 225 -5.60 -15.70 11.01
CA LYS A 225 -6.67 -15.17 10.15
C LYS A 225 -8.06 -15.62 10.60
N LEU A 226 -8.23 -16.89 10.99
CA LEU A 226 -9.50 -17.39 11.55
C LEU A 226 -9.82 -16.73 12.90
N THR A 227 -8.83 -16.55 13.78
CA THR A 227 -9.03 -15.81 15.04
C THR A 227 -9.45 -14.37 14.78
N THR A 228 -8.79 -13.70 13.83
CA THR A 228 -9.14 -12.34 13.43
C THR A 228 -10.56 -12.27 12.89
N MET A 229 -10.93 -13.19 12.00
CA MET A 229 -12.29 -13.29 11.43
C MET A 229 -13.36 -13.58 12.48
N ARG A 230 -13.04 -14.42 13.49
CA ARG A 230 -13.95 -14.72 14.61
C ARG A 230 -14.17 -13.52 15.52
N ASP A 231 -13.11 -12.79 15.83
CA ASP A 231 -13.13 -11.75 16.87
C ASP A 231 -13.41 -10.35 16.31
N HIS A 232 -13.34 -10.15 14.98
CA HIS A 232 -13.61 -8.86 14.35
C HIS A 232 -15.12 -8.59 14.23
N PRO A 233 -15.63 -7.45 14.70
CA PRO A 233 -17.08 -7.18 14.78
C PRO A 233 -17.78 -7.10 13.43
N ASP A 234 -17.05 -6.72 12.37
CA ASP A 234 -17.60 -6.60 11.01
C ASP A 234 -17.42 -7.87 10.16
N ALA A 235 -16.76 -8.90 10.69
CA ALA A 235 -16.55 -10.15 9.97
C ALA A 235 -17.60 -11.19 10.39
N THR A 236 -18.20 -11.85 9.41
CA THR A 236 -18.98 -13.06 9.68
C THR A 236 -18.02 -14.24 9.78
N PHE A 237 -18.09 -15.02 10.86
CA PHE A 237 -17.23 -16.18 11.03
C PHE A 237 -17.92 -17.47 10.58
N ASP A 238 -19.02 -17.81 11.23
CA ASP A 238 -19.80 -19.02 10.98
C ASP A 238 -20.52 -18.97 9.61
N GLY A 239 -20.40 -20.05 8.85
CA GLY A 239 -20.88 -20.21 7.48
C GLY A 239 -20.15 -19.38 6.44
N ASN A 240 -18.93 -18.90 6.71
CA ASN A 240 -18.19 -17.99 5.82
C ASN A 240 -16.89 -18.61 5.27
N THR A 241 -16.32 -17.97 4.24
CA THR A 241 -15.11 -18.43 3.55
C THR A 241 -13.91 -17.52 3.83
N LEU A 242 -12.79 -18.13 4.18
CA LEU A 242 -11.45 -17.53 4.12
C LEU A 242 -10.74 -18.03 2.86
N GLU A 243 -10.43 -17.12 1.94
CA GLU A 243 -9.67 -17.43 0.72
C GLU A 243 -8.25 -16.84 0.81
N ILE A 244 -7.22 -17.67 0.72
CA ILE A 244 -5.83 -17.22 0.58
C ILE A 244 -5.43 -17.33 -0.88
N ARG A 245 -5.14 -16.21 -1.53
CA ARG A 245 -4.58 -16.18 -2.88
C ARG A 245 -3.08 -15.92 -2.82
N ALA A 246 -2.30 -16.88 -3.31
CA ALA A 246 -0.85 -16.76 -3.36
C ALA A 246 -0.33 -16.87 -4.80
N SER A 247 0.66 -16.05 -5.14
CA SER A 247 1.30 -16.18 -6.46
C SER A 247 2.12 -17.46 -6.62
N LYS A 248 2.41 -18.16 -5.52
CA LYS A 248 3.09 -19.44 -5.56
C LYS A 248 2.77 -20.28 -4.32
N ILE A 249 2.44 -21.54 -4.54
CA ILE A 249 2.28 -22.54 -3.49
C ILE A 249 3.51 -23.46 -3.46
N GLY A 250 4.02 -23.72 -2.25
CA GLY A 250 5.18 -24.59 -2.03
C GLY A 250 4.86 -26.07 -2.13
N ASP A 251 3.88 -26.52 -1.34
CA ASP A 251 3.45 -27.91 -1.23
C ASP A 251 1.91 -27.97 -1.18
N PRO A 252 1.24 -28.18 -2.34
CA PRO A 252 -0.22 -28.22 -2.42
C PRO A 252 -0.87 -29.30 -1.56
N ASP A 253 -0.28 -30.51 -1.52
CA ASP A 253 -0.81 -31.64 -0.75
C ASP A 253 -0.74 -31.36 0.76
N MET A 254 0.33 -30.70 1.22
CA MET A 254 0.44 -30.26 2.60
C MET A 254 -0.58 -29.17 2.94
N VAL A 255 -0.81 -28.23 2.03
CA VAL A 255 -1.81 -27.17 2.18
C VAL A 255 -3.22 -27.77 2.25
N GLU A 256 -3.59 -28.67 1.34
CA GLU A 256 -4.86 -29.41 1.35
C GLU A 256 -5.07 -30.12 2.69
N ALA A 257 -4.09 -30.90 3.14
CA ALA A 257 -4.18 -31.59 4.42
C ALA A 257 -4.37 -30.64 5.61
N LYS A 258 -3.80 -29.43 5.54
CA LYS A 258 -3.96 -28.40 6.56
C LYS A 258 -5.31 -27.70 6.51
N ILE A 259 -5.87 -27.50 5.32
CA ILE A 259 -7.24 -27.01 5.18
C ILE A 259 -8.21 -27.98 5.88
N THR A 260 -8.19 -29.26 5.52
CA THR A 260 -9.06 -30.27 6.15
C THR A 260 -8.89 -30.34 7.67
N GLU A 261 -7.64 -30.25 8.16
CA GLU A 261 -7.33 -30.24 9.59
C GLU A 261 -7.98 -29.04 10.30
N TRP A 262 -7.87 -27.84 9.73
CA TRP A 262 -8.42 -26.62 10.33
C TRP A 262 -9.93 -26.53 10.25
N GLU A 263 -10.55 -26.88 9.11
CA GLU A 263 -12.01 -26.95 8.97
C GLU A 263 -12.61 -27.93 9.99
N THR A 264 -12.00 -29.11 10.12
CA THR A 264 -12.40 -30.10 11.13
C THR A 264 -12.22 -29.56 12.56
N LYS A 265 -11.09 -28.91 12.84
CA LYS A 265 -10.80 -28.34 14.17
C LYS A 265 -11.81 -27.27 14.56
N VAL A 266 -12.18 -26.38 13.64
CA VAL A 266 -13.16 -25.31 13.89
C VAL A 266 -14.55 -25.91 14.12
N ALA A 267 -14.99 -26.82 13.26
CA ALA A 267 -16.32 -27.45 13.37
C ALA A 267 -16.49 -28.30 14.65
N GLN A 268 -15.42 -28.95 15.13
CA GLN A 268 -15.50 -29.87 16.27
C GLN A 268 -15.10 -29.25 17.61
N SER A 269 -14.55 -28.04 17.63
CA SER A 269 -14.08 -27.40 18.85
C SER A 269 -15.07 -26.38 19.41
N SER A 270 -15.40 -26.54 20.69
CA SER A 270 -16.19 -25.55 21.43
C SER A 270 -15.48 -24.19 21.55
N ASP A 271 -14.14 -24.15 21.49
CA ASP A 271 -13.38 -22.89 21.53
C ASP A 271 -13.60 -22.05 20.25
N TRP A 272 -14.09 -22.71 19.20
CA TRP A 272 -14.47 -22.11 17.94
C TRP A 272 -15.99 -22.07 17.76
N ASN A 273 -16.75 -22.28 18.84
CA ASN A 273 -18.21 -22.35 18.85
C ASN A 273 -18.80 -23.39 17.88
N ASN A 274 -18.03 -24.41 17.50
CA ASN A 274 -18.44 -25.41 16.52
C ASN A 274 -18.89 -24.78 15.18
N ALA A 275 -18.25 -23.67 14.79
CA ALA A 275 -18.59 -22.95 13.57
C ALA A 275 -18.29 -23.77 12.32
N ASP A 276 -19.07 -23.54 11.26
CA ASP A 276 -18.80 -24.02 9.92
C ASP A 276 -17.97 -22.96 9.18
N ILE A 277 -16.82 -23.33 8.63
CA ILE A 277 -15.99 -22.42 7.84
C ILE A 277 -15.48 -23.16 6.62
N THR A 278 -15.28 -22.41 5.54
CA THR A 278 -14.58 -22.91 4.34
C THR A 278 -13.24 -22.20 4.21
N ILE A 279 -12.17 -22.94 3.97
CA ILE A 279 -10.87 -22.39 3.60
C ILE A 279 -10.56 -22.78 2.16
N GLU A 280 -10.28 -21.77 1.34
CA GLU A 280 -9.81 -21.98 -0.03
C GLU A 280 -8.41 -21.40 -0.18
N VAL A 281 -7.50 -22.12 -0.83
CA VAL A 281 -6.18 -21.59 -1.19
C VAL A 281 -6.03 -21.60 -2.70
N VAL A 282 -5.85 -20.42 -3.30
CA VAL A 282 -5.66 -20.27 -4.76
C VAL A 282 -4.19 -20.10 -5.07
N ASP A 283 -3.66 -21.01 -5.91
CA ASP A 283 -2.36 -20.85 -6.54
C ASP A 283 -2.53 -20.12 -7.87
N GLU A 284 -2.17 -18.83 -7.91
CA GLU A 284 -2.30 -18.03 -9.13
C GLU A 284 -1.38 -18.50 -10.25
N SER A 285 -0.24 -19.12 -9.92
CA SER A 285 0.72 -19.58 -10.92
C SER A 285 0.20 -20.72 -11.77
N THR A 286 -0.73 -21.49 -11.21
CA THR A 286 -1.37 -22.64 -11.87
C THR A 286 -2.86 -22.42 -12.10
N SER A 287 -3.43 -21.32 -11.59
CA SER A 287 -4.87 -21.05 -11.55
C SER A 287 -5.67 -22.21 -10.92
N THR A 288 -5.10 -22.82 -9.87
CA THR A 288 -5.74 -23.94 -9.15
C THR A 288 -6.30 -23.47 -7.82
N VAL A 289 -7.40 -24.09 -7.40
CA VAL A 289 -8.00 -23.89 -6.08
C VAL A 289 -7.81 -25.18 -5.29
N ILE A 290 -7.23 -25.05 -4.11
CA ILE A 290 -6.98 -26.13 -3.15
C ILE A 290 -8.02 -25.97 -2.03
N THR A 291 -8.73 -27.06 -1.74
CA THR A 291 -9.79 -27.17 -0.72
C THR A 291 -9.60 -28.46 0.08
N GLY A 292 -10.20 -28.56 1.26
CA GLY A 292 -10.09 -29.74 2.14
C GLY A 292 -11.18 -30.79 1.99
#